data_AF-A0A287CRX7-F1
#
_entry.id   AF-A0A287CRX7-F1
#
_cell.length_a   1.000
_cell.length_b   1.000
_cell.length_c   1.000
_cell.angle_alpha   90.00
_cell.angle_beta   90.00
_cell.angle_gamma   90.00
#
_symmetry.space_group_name_H-M   'P 1'
#
loop_
_entity.id
_entity.type
_entity.pdbx_description
1 polymer ?
#
loop_
_entity_poly.entity_id
_entity_poly.type
_entity_poly.pdbx_seq_one_letter_code
_entity_poly.pdbx_strand_id
1 'polypeptide(L)'
;SQATPQALVLDTLCLLLDILAPRLRPVSTQLYSAREKQQLSSLVGTMLAYSLTYRQERMPDGQYLYRLEPNVEEVCRFPDLPARKPLTYQAKQLIAREIEVEKMRRAEAFAWAGHSSQDPRPHLPQGMY
;
A
#
# COMPACT_ATOMS: atom_id res chain seq x y z
N SER A 1 -0.24 0.22 -36.33
CA SER A 1 -0.84 0.74 -35.08
C SER A 1 0.23 0.81 -34.01
N GLN A 2 0.88 1.97 -33.84
CA GLN A 2 1.82 2.16 -32.73
C GLN A 2 1.00 2.67 -31.54
N ALA A 3 0.77 1.82 -30.54
CA ALA A 3 0.29 2.30 -29.25
C ALA A 3 1.37 3.25 -28.72
N THR A 4 1.03 4.51 -28.54
CA THR A 4 1.95 5.47 -27.92
C THR A 4 2.27 4.98 -26.50
N PRO A 5 3.51 5.10 -26.01
CA PRO A 5 3.89 4.62 -24.67
C PRO A 5 2.94 5.11 -23.57
N GLN A 6 2.38 6.31 -23.75
CA GLN A 6 1.39 6.92 -22.87
C GLN A 6 0.09 6.12 -22.80
N ALA A 7 -0.40 5.58 -23.93
CA ALA A 7 -1.61 4.75 -23.96
C ALA A 7 -1.41 3.45 -23.17
N LEU A 8 -0.26 2.80 -23.32
CA LEU A 8 0.08 1.58 -22.57
C LEU A 8 0.21 1.84 -21.06
N VAL A 9 0.78 2.99 -20.66
CA VAL A 9 0.86 3.40 -19.25
C VAL A 9 -0.55 3.65 -18.68
N LEU A 10 -1.42 4.32 -19.43
CA LEU A 10 -2.80 4.58 -19.00
C LEU A 10 -3.62 3.30 -18.90
N ASP A 11 -3.50 2.38 -19.86
CA ASP A 11 -4.20 1.10 -19.85
C ASP A 11 -3.76 0.23 -18.64
N THR A 12 -2.46 0.20 -18.37
CA THR A 12 -1.91 -0.55 -17.22
C THR A 12 -2.27 0.09 -15.88
N LEU A 13 -2.24 1.42 -15.77
CA LEU A 13 -2.63 2.16 -14.57
C LEU A 13 -4.12 2.00 -14.27
N CYS A 14 -4.95 1.98 -15.32
CA CYS A 14 -6.36 1.66 -15.24
C CYS A 14 -6.58 0.27 -14.63
N LEU A 15 -5.91 -0.76 -15.14
CA LEU A 15 -6.05 -2.11 -14.61
C LEU A 15 -5.56 -2.20 -13.15
N LEU A 16 -4.50 -1.46 -12.81
CA LEU A 16 -4.00 -1.37 -11.44
C LEU A 16 -5.06 -0.81 -10.50
N LEU A 17 -5.72 0.30 -10.86
CA LEU A 17 -6.80 0.89 -10.05
C LEU A 17 -7.96 -0.08 -9.78
N ASP A 18 -8.27 -1.00 -10.71
CA ASP A 18 -9.30 -2.02 -10.49
C ASP A 18 -8.83 -3.10 -9.50
N ILE A 19 -7.53 -3.44 -9.52
CA ILE A 19 -6.91 -4.31 -8.50
C ILE A 19 -6.92 -3.62 -7.14
N LEU A 20 -6.72 -2.30 -7.10
CA LEU A 20 -6.72 -1.50 -5.87
C LEU A 20 -8.10 -1.37 -5.21
N ALA A 21 -9.17 -1.78 -5.89
CA ALA A 21 -10.53 -1.77 -5.38
C ALA A 21 -11.08 -3.18 -5.08
N PRO A 22 -10.43 -4.01 -4.23
CA PRO A 22 -10.95 -5.32 -3.92
C PRO A 22 -12.25 -5.23 -3.13
N ARG A 23 -13.11 -6.25 -3.29
CA ARG A 23 -14.33 -6.42 -2.49
C ARG A 23 -13.98 -6.86 -1.06
N LEU A 24 -13.29 -6.01 -0.31
CA LEU A 24 -13.01 -6.22 1.10
C LEU A 24 -14.16 -5.66 1.92
N ARG A 25 -14.60 -6.45 2.91
CA ARG A 25 -15.59 -5.97 3.88
C ARG A 25 -14.88 -5.00 4.83
N PRO A 26 -15.39 -3.78 5.06
CA PRO A 26 -14.79 -2.81 5.97
C PRO A 26 -15.05 -3.20 7.45
N VAL A 27 -14.77 -4.45 7.81
CA VAL A 27 -14.85 -4.99 9.17
C VAL A 27 -13.43 -5.14 9.73
N SER A 28 -13.33 -5.34 11.04
CA SER A 28 -12.04 -5.59 11.69
C SER A 28 -11.28 -6.71 10.97
N THR A 29 -9.98 -6.48 10.69
CA THR A 29 -9.09 -7.47 10.05
C THR A 29 -8.97 -8.76 10.86
N GLN A 30 -9.33 -8.74 12.15
CA GLN A 30 -9.42 -9.91 13.00
C GLN A 30 -10.49 -10.91 12.55
N LEU A 31 -11.57 -10.41 11.93
CA LEU A 31 -12.68 -11.21 11.42
C LEU A 31 -12.45 -11.74 10.00
N TYR A 32 -11.32 -11.39 9.38
CA TYR A 32 -11.01 -11.83 8.03
C TYR A 32 -10.60 -13.30 8.02
N SER A 33 -11.12 -14.03 7.04
CA SER A 33 -10.61 -15.34 6.65
C SER A 33 -9.14 -15.24 6.21
N ALA A 34 -8.43 -16.38 6.20
CA ALA A 34 -7.05 -16.42 5.69
C ALA A 34 -6.94 -15.87 4.26
N ARG A 35 -7.94 -16.13 3.41
CA ARG A 35 -8.01 -15.61 2.05
C ARG A 35 -8.16 -14.09 2.03
N GLU A 36 -9.08 -13.53 2.82
CA GLU A 36 -9.28 -12.07 2.90
C GLU A 36 -8.01 -11.36 3.43
N LYS A 37 -7.34 -11.95 4.44
CA LYS A 37 -6.05 -11.44 4.94
C LYS A 37 -4.98 -11.46 3.86
N GLN A 38 -4.87 -12.54 3.10
CA GLN A 38 -3.92 -12.63 1.98
C GLN A 38 -4.22 -11.58 0.91
N GLN A 39 -5.50 -11.37 0.56
CA GLN A 39 -5.90 -10.36 -0.42
C GLN A 39 -5.52 -8.94 0.06
N LEU A 40 -5.78 -8.62 1.32
CA LEU A 40 -5.39 -7.35 1.92
C LEU A 40 -3.85 -7.17 1.94
N SER A 41 -3.11 -8.21 2.32
CA SER A 41 -1.63 -8.18 2.31
C SER A 41 -1.08 -7.96 0.91
N SER A 42 -1.60 -8.68 -0.10
CA SER A 42 -1.21 -8.51 -1.50
C SER A 42 -1.54 -7.10 -2.02
N LEU A 43 -2.70 -6.55 -1.64
CA LEU A 43 -3.07 -5.17 -1.96
C LEU A 43 -2.08 -4.17 -1.37
N VAL A 44 -1.84 -4.25 -0.05
CA VAL A 44 -0.92 -3.35 0.66
C VAL A 44 0.49 -3.44 0.08
N GLY A 45 0.96 -4.66 -0.21
CA GLY A 45 2.25 -4.89 -0.87
C GLY A 45 2.34 -4.23 -2.25
N THR A 46 1.26 -4.31 -3.04
CA THR A 46 1.17 -3.65 -4.35
C THR A 46 1.18 -2.14 -4.20
N MET A 47 0.38 -1.57 -3.31
CA MET A 47 0.34 -0.12 -3.05
C MET A 47 1.71 0.40 -2.61
N LEU A 48 2.39 -0.31 -1.70
CA LEU A 48 3.74 0.06 -1.28
C LEU A 48 4.77 -0.03 -2.41
N ALA A 49 4.67 -1.03 -3.30
CA ALA A 49 5.58 -1.17 -4.44
C ALA A 49 5.47 0.01 -5.42
N TYR A 50 4.26 0.57 -5.58
CA TYR A 50 4.00 1.76 -6.40
C TYR A 50 4.02 3.07 -5.58
N SER A 51 4.45 3.04 -4.32
CA SER A 51 4.46 4.20 -3.41
C SER A 51 3.11 4.91 -3.29
N LEU A 52 2.02 4.13 -3.36
CA LEU A 52 0.64 4.61 -3.22
C LEU A 52 0.20 4.53 -1.75
N THR A 53 -0.51 5.54 -1.27
CA THR A 53 -1.18 5.54 0.04
C THR A 53 -2.47 6.34 0.01
N TYR A 54 -3.37 6.08 0.95
CA TYR A 54 -4.55 6.91 1.15
C TYR A 54 -4.27 7.94 2.25
N ARG A 55 -4.30 9.23 1.89
CA ARG A 55 -4.12 10.34 2.83
C ARG A 55 -5.47 10.96 3.20
N GLN A 56 -5.66 11.22 4.49
CA GLN A 56 -6.83 11.95 4.97
C GLN A 56 -6.64 13.45 4.68
N GLU A 57 -7.54 14.00 3.89
CA GLU A 57 -7.60 15.42 3.55
C GLU A 57 -8.87 16.04 4.13
N ARG A 58 -8.73 17.28 4.63
CA ARG A 58 -9.86 18.08 5.08
C ARG A 58 -10.35 18.93 3.91
N MET A 59 -11.58 18.70 3.52
CA MET A 59 -12.27 19.46 2.47
C MET A 59 -12.67 20.85 3.00
N PRO A 60 -12.86 21.85 2.11
CA PRO A 60 -13.25 23.22 2.50
C PRO A 60 -14.59 23.31 3.25
N ASP A 61 -15.46 22.33 3.04
CA ASP A 61 -16.75 22.17 3.73
C ASP A 61 -16.61 21.57 5.15
N GLY A 62 -15.38 21.24 5.57
CA GLY A 62 -15.08 20.65 6.87
C GLY A 62 -15.15 19.13 6.92
N GLN A 63 -15.52 18.46 5.83
CA GLN A 63 -15.55 16.99 5.77
C GLN A 63 -14.13 16.42 5.63
N TYR A 64 -13.92 15.19 6.07
CA TYR A 64 -12.67 14.46 5.83
C TYR A 64 -12.88 13.42 4.73
N LEU A 65 -11.96 13.38 3.78
CA LEU A 65 -11.93 12.39 2.71
C LEU A 65 -10.56 11.73 2.63
N TYR A 66 -10.53 10.44 2.30
CA TYR A 66 -9.28 9.78 1.92
C TYR A 66 -9.05 9.91 0.41
N ARG A 67 -7.95 10.58 0.05
CA ARG A 67 -7.45 10.71 -1.33
C ARG A 67 -6.26 9.79 -1.54
N LEU A 68 -6.18 9.18 -2.72
CA LEU A 68 -5.01 8.39 -3.12
C LEU A 68 -3.84 9.35 -3.44
N GLU A 69 -2.67 9.08 -2.88
CA GLU A 69 -1.44 9.84 -3.12
C GLU A 69 -0.36 8.87 -3.62
N PRO A 70 0.24 9.11 -4.80
CA PRO A 70 -0.16 10.09 -5.82
C PRO A 70 -1.58 9.88 -6.37
N ASN A 71 -2.22 10.95 -6.85
CA ASN A 71 -3.62 10.95 -7.30
C ASN A 71 -3.79 10.32 -8.69
N VAL A 72 -3.49 9.04 -8.80
CA VAL A 72 -3.62 8.28 -10.06
C VAL A 72 -5.08 8.05 -10.47
N GLU A 73 -6.04 8.24 -9.55
CA GLU A 73 -7.48 8.20 -9.85
C GLU A 73 -7.91 9.31 -10.84
N GLU A 74 -7.27 10.49 -10.79
CA GLU A 74 -7.54 11.58 -11.74
C GLU A 74 -6.98 11.30 -13.13
N VAL A 75 -5.81 10.66 -13.21
CA VAL A 75 -5.14 10.32 -14.49
C VAL A 75 -5.95 9.29 -15.29
N CYS A 76 -6.64 8.39 -14.60
CA CYS A 76 -7.48 7.35 -15.21
C CYS A 76 -8.94 7.76 -15.42
N ARG A 77 -9.27 9.06 -15.30
CA ARG A 77 -10.62 9.57 -15.58
C ARG A 77 -10.74 9.93 -17.06
N PHE A 78 -11.32 9.01 -17.84
CA PHE A 78 -11.59 9.25 -19.26
C PHE A 78 -13.04 9.64 -19.47
N PRO A 79 -13.33 10.59 -20.39
CA PRO A 79 -14.69 11.01 -20.70
C PRO A 79 -15.55 9.88 -21.28
N ASP A 80 -14.94 8.93 -21.98
CA ASP A 80 -15.63 7.84 -22.68
C ASP A 80 -15.82 6.57 -21.83
N LEU A 81 -15.23 6.52 -20.63
CA LEU A 81 -15.33 5.36 -19.73
C LEU A 81 -16.27 5.67 -18.55
N PRO A 82 -17.09 4.69 -18.12
CA PRO A 82 -17.91 4.88 -16.94
C PRO A 82 -17.03 5.18 -15.72
N ALA A 83 -17.47 6.12 -14.88
CA ALA A 83 -16.79 6.45 -13.65
C ALA A 83 -16.64 5.19 -12.78
N ARG A 84 -15.39 4.89 -12.39
CA ARG A 84 -15.08 3.77 -11.50
C ARG A 84 -15.79 3.98 -10.18
N LYS A 85 -16.35 2.91 -9.62
CA LYS A 85 -16.97 2.97 -8.30
C LYS A 85 -15.88 3.25 -7.26
N PRO A 86 -15.92 4.40 -6.56
CA PRO A 86 -14.91 4.70 -5.57
C PRO A 86 -15.04 3.73 -4.38
N LEU A 87 -13.91 3.42 -3.76
CA LEU A 87 -13.89 2.72 -2.48
C LEU A 87 -14.65 3.52 -1.42
N THR A 88 -15.32 2.80 -0.52
CA THR A 88 -15.98 3.42 0.63
C THR A 88 -14.95 4.07 1.56
N TYR A 89 -15.35 5.11 2.30
CA TYR A 89 -14.47 5.79 3.26
C TYR A 89 -13.81 4.79 4.23
N GLN A 90 -14.59 3.85 4.76
CA GLN A 90 -14.09 2.85 5.70
C GLN A 90 -13.06 1.90 5.05
N ALA A 91 -13.26 1.51 3.78
CA ALA A 91 -12.28 0.69 3.07
C ALA A 91 -10.97 1.47 2.85
N LYS A 92 -11.04 2.74 2.46
CA LYS A 92 -9.86 3.60 2.30
C LYS A 92 -9.10 3.77 3.62
N GLN A 93 -9.81 4.02 4.72
CA GLN A 93 -9.23 4.12 6.06
C GLN A 93 -8.55 2.82 6.48
N LEU A 94 -9.21 1.67 6.25
CA LEU A 94 -8.65 0.36 6.55
C LEU A 94 -7.33 0.14 5.80
N ILE A 95 -7.33 0.40 4.49
CA ILE A 95 -6.14 0.23 3.64
C ILE A 95 -5.02 1.19 4.10
N ALA A 96 -5.34 2.46 4.38
CA ALA A 96 -4.37 3.43 4.88
C ALA A 96 -3.69 2.94 6.16
N ARG A 97 -4.49 2.43 7.12
CA ARG A 97 -3.96 1.88 8.37
C ARG A 97 -3.03 0.69 8.13
N GLU A 98 -3.41 -0.24 7.27
CA GLU A 98 -2.64 -1.46 7.01
C GLU A 98 -1.34 -1.15 6.26
N ILE A 99 -1.33 -0.13 5.40
CA ILE A 99 -0.11 0.40 4.78
C ILE A 99 0.86 0.91 5.85
N GLU A 100 0.39 1.72 6.79
CA GLU A 100 1.26 2.26 7.85
C GLU A 100 1.80 1.13 8.76
N VAL A 101 0.98 0.13 9.09
CA VAL A 101 1.42 -1.05 9.84
C VAL A 101 2.51 -1.82 9.09
N GLU A 102 2.33 -2.06 7.79
CA GLU A 102 3.33 -2.77 6.98
C GLU A 102 4.61 -1.95 6.79
N LYS A 103 4.52 -0.61 6.70
CA LYS A 103 5.69 0.27 6.70
C LYS A 103 6.49 0.14 7.99
N MET A 104 5.82 0.16 9.14
CA MET A 104 6.48 -0.05 10.44
C MET A 104 7.15 -1.42 10.50
N ARG A 105 6.44 -2.48 10.10
CA ARG A 105 6.98 -3.85 10.08
C ARG A 105 8.24 -3.97 9.21
N ARG A 106 8.26 -3.35 8.03
CA ARG A 106 9.44 -3.32 7.16
C ARG A 106 10.59 -2.51 7.77
N ALA A 107 10.29 -1.33 8.32
CA ALA A 107 11.29 -0.48 8.96
C ALA A 107 11.95 -1.18 10.17
N GLU A 108 11.15 -1.86 10.99
CA GLU A 108 11.65 -2.72 12.07
C GLU A 108 12.57 -3.80 11.50
N ALA A 109 12.13 -4.58 10.52
CA ALA A 109 12.95 -5.64 9.92
C ALA A 109 14.30 -5.11 9.38
N PHE A 110 14.31 -3.94 8.74
CA PHE A 110 15.55 -3.28 8.32
C PHE A 110 16.44 -2.88 9.50
N ALA A 111 15.87 -2.34 10.58
CA ALA A 111 16.61 -1.99 11.78
C ALA A 111 17.24 -3.21 12.46
N TRP A 112 16.50 -4.32 12.59
CA TRP A 112 17.01 -5.58 13.15
C TRP A 112 18.13 -6.19 12.28
N ALA A 113 18.02 -6.12 10.96
CA ALA A 113 19.06 -6.59 10.04
C ALA A 113 20.36 -5.75 10.10
N GLY A 114 20.26 -4.45 10.41
CA GLY A 114 21.41 -3.60 10.65
C GLY A 114 22.15 -3.95 11.95
N HIS A 115 21.41 -4.30 13.02
CA HIS A 115 21.99 -4.64 14.33
C HIS A 115 22.68 -6.01 14.34
N SER A 116 22.18 -7.01 13.60
CA SER A 116 22.82 -8.34 13.53
C SER A 116 24.18 -8.33 12.80
N SER A 117 24.51 -7.25 12.10
CA SER A 117 25.82 -7.05 11.46
C SER A 117 26.87 -6.44 12.42
N GLN A 118 26.46 -6.00 13.61
CA GLN A 118 27.33 -5.49 14.67
C GLN A 118 27.37 -6.49 15.84
N ASP A 119 27.78 -7.73 15.57
CA ASP A 119 28.11 -8.67 16.64
C ASP A 119 29.65 -8.65 16.84
N PRO A 120 30.18 -7.98 17.89
CA PRO A 120 31.60 -8.01 18.18
C PRO A 120 31.92 -9.43 18.66
N ARG A 121 32.65 -10.20 17.83
CA ARG A 121 33.16 -11.53 18.20
C ARG A 121 33.81 -11.45 19.58
N PRO A 122 33.42 -12.27 20.57
CA PRO A 122 34.10 -12.27 21.86
C PRO A 122 35.54 -12.72 21.66
N HIS A 123 36.48 -11.84 21.98
CA HIS A 123 37.90 -12.15 21.97
C HIS A 123 38.19 -13.15 23.11
N LEU A 124 38.48 -14.40 22.74
CA LEU A 124 38.97 -15.40 23.69
C LEU A 124 40.33 -14.93 24.25
N PRO A 125 40.55 -14.94 25.58
CA PRO A 125 41.84 -14.60 26.14
C PRO A 125 42.86 -15.69 25.78
N GLN A 126 43.88 -15.30 25.01
CA GLN A 126 45.08 -16.11 24.81
C GLN A 126 45.91 -16.05 26.09
N GLY A 127 46.16 -17.21 26.70
CA GLY A 127 47.25 -17.38 27.65
C GLY A 127 46.84 -18.04 28.95
N MET A 128 46.94 -19.36 29.00
CA MET A 128 47.38 -20.10 30.19
C MET A 128 48.23 -21.28 29.70
N TYR A 129 49.54 -21.03 29.61
CA TYR A 129 50.57 -22.04 29.83
C TYR A 129 51.07 -21.86 31.26
#